data_AF-A0A7C5D2G7-F1
#
_entry.id   AF-A0A7C5D2G7-F1
#
_cell.length_a   1.000
_cell.length_b   1.000
_cell.length_c   1.000
_cell.angle_alpha   90.00
_cell.angle_beta   90.00
_cell.angle_gamma   90.00
#
_symmetry.space_group_name_H-M   'P 1'
#
loop_
_entity.id
_entity.type
_entity.pdbx_description
1 polymer ?
#
loop_
_entity_poly.entity_id
_entity_poly.type
_entity_poly.pdbx_seq_one_letter_code
_entity_poly.pdbx_strand_id
1 'polypeptide(L)'
;MKSQIEAIIIEALQDLNDDIESESLENPNKETKIFGEDGALDSLALVSLISDLEEEIHDKFDKDVTLADEKAMSQRRSPFSSVESLTEYIEMLIIG
;
A
#
# COMPACT_ATOMS: atom_id res chain seq x y z
N MET A 1 1.25 -12.53 9.96
CA MET A 1 0.99 -11.09 9.97
C MET A 1 1.39 -10.47 8.63
N LYS A 2 2.68 -10.48 8.24
CA LYS A 2 3.14 -10.10 6.89
C LYS A 2 2.25 -10.59 5.73
N SER A 3 1.94 -11.90 5.66
CA SER A 3 1.10 -12.44 4.58
C SER A 3 -0.36 -11.94 4.56
N GLN A 4 -0.90 -11.52 5.71
CA GLN A 4 -2.25 -10.94 5.76
C GLN A 4 -2.22 -9.48 5.30
N ILE A 5 -1.21 -8.72 5.73
CA ILE A 5 -0.98 -7.34 5.27
C ILE A 5 -0.76 -7.32 3.76
N GLU A 6 0.08 -8.23 3.25
CA GLU A 6 0.34 -8.38 1.81
C GLU A 6 -0.96 -8.69 1.04
N ALA A 7 -1.81 -9.57 1.57
CA ALA A 7 -3.11 -9.87 0.96
C ALA A 7 -4.01 -8.63 0.91
N ILE A 8 -4.10 -7.85 1.99
CA ILE A 8 -4.88 -6.60 2.04
C ILE A 8 -4.37 -5.60 0.99
N ILE A 9 -3.05 -5.44 0.86
CA ILE A 9 -2.46 -4.55 -0.15
C ILE A 9 -2.78 -5.03 -1.57
N ILE A 10 -2.66 -6.34 -1.82
CA ILE A 10 -2.97 -6.93 -3.13
C ILE A 10 -4.46 -6.74 -3.47
N GLU A 11 -5.36 -7.00 -2.52
CA GLU A 11 -6.80 -6.79 -2.69
C GLU A 11 -7.10 -5.32 -3.03
N ALA A 12 -6.59 -4.38 -2.23
CA ALA A 12 -6.80 -2.94 -2.48
C ALA A 12 -6.21 -2.47 -3.82
N LEU A 13 -5.08 -3.03 -4.25
CA LEU A 13 -4.50 -2.73 -5.57
C LEU A 13 -5.33 -3.30 -6.72
N GLN A 14 -5.95 -4.47 -6.53
CA GLN A 14 -6.86 -5.04 -7.51
C GLN A 14 -8.14 -4.21 -7.62
N ASP A 15 -8.71 -3.79 -6.50
CA ASP A 15 -9.89 -2.93 -6.46
C ASP A 15 -9.63 -1.59 -7.16
N LEU A 16 -8.48 -0.96 -6.92
CA LEU A 16 -8.07 0.26 -7.64
C LEU A 16 -7.82 0.02 -9.14
N ASN A 17 -7.43 -1.20 -9.52
CA ASN A 17 -7.18 -1.50 -10.92
C ASN A 17 -8.46 -1.49 -11.77
N ASP A 18 -9.62 -1.74 -11.16
CA ASP A 18 -10.91 -1.65 -11.85
C ASP A 18 -11.18 -0.22 -12.36
N ASP A 19 -10.61 0.81 -11.70
CA ASP A 19 -10.69 2.21 -12.12
C ASP A 19 -9.53 2.65 -13.02
N ILE A 20 -8.32 2.14 -12.76
CA ILE A 20 -7.08 2.61 -13.41
C ILE A 20 -6.80 1.87 -14.73
N GLU A 21 -7.29 0.62 -14.88
CA GLU A 21 -7.03 -0.27 -16.01
C GLU A 21 -5.52 -0.44 -16.32
N SER A 22 -4.70 -0.62 -15.28
CA SER A 22 -3.25 -0.79 -15.39
C SER A 22 -2.85 -2.26 -15.51
N GLU A 23 -2.14 -2.62 -16.60
CA GLU A 23 -1.57 -3.96 -16.78
C GLU A 23 -0.67 -4.40 -15.61
N SER A 24 -0.04 -3.45 -14.92
CA SER A 24 0.87 -3.73 -13.79
C SER A 24 0.12 -4.16 -12.52
N LEU A 25 -1.18 -3.86 -12.44
CA LEU A 25 -2.04 -4.19 -11.30
C LEU A 25 -3.04 -5.30 -11.60
N GLU A 26 -3.02 -5.89 -12.81
CA GLU A 26 -3.84 -7.08 -13.12
C GLU A 26 -3.43 -8.30 -12.28
N ASN A 27 -2.13 -8.46 -12.03
CA ASN A 27 -1.57 -9.55 -11.23
C ASN A 27 -0.53 -9.02 -10.24
N PRO A 28 -0.96 -8.24 -9.23
CA PRO A 28 -0.04 -7.61 -8.31
C PRO A 28 0.62 -8.68 -7.42
N ASN A 29 1.90 -8.49 -7.17
CA ASN A 29 2.72 -9.37 -6.35
C ASN A 29 3.65 -8.51 -5.48
N LYS A 30 4.41 -9.13 -4.58
CA LYS A 30 5.35 -8.43 -3.69
C LYS A 30 6.34 -7.47 -4.39
N GLU A 31 6.72 -7.76 -5.63
CA GLU A 31 7.67 -6.96 -6.41
C GLU A 31 6.98 -5.85 -7.22
N THR A 32 5.64 -5.87 -7.30
CA THR A 32 4.84 -4.85 -8.00
C THR A 32 5.13 -3.47 -7.45
N LYS A 33 5.39 -2.54 -8.37
CA LYS A 33 5.68 -1.14 -8.08
C LYS A 33 4.38 -0.39 -7.90
N ILE A 34 4.25 0.26 -6.75
CA ILE A 34 3.04 1.00 -6.38
C ILE A 34 3.18 2.45 -6.83
N PHE A 35 4.21 3.16 -6.35
CA PHE A 35 4.42 4.58 -6.63
C PHE A 35 5.87 4.90 -7.03
N GLY A 36 6.05 5.86 -7.94
CA GLY A 36 7.35 6.34 -8.43
C GLY A 36 7.46 6.32 -9.96
N GLU A 37 8.69 6.34 -10.48
CA GLU A 37 8.99 6.39 -11.93
C GLU A 37 8.38 5.22 -12.72
N ASP A 38 8.30 4.04 -12.08
CA ASP A 38 7.68 2.82 -12.63
C ASP A 38 6.43 2.39 -11.84
N GLY A 39 5.85 3.27 -11.02
CA GLY A 39 4.68 2.97 -10.20
C GLY A 39 3.39 3.01 -11.01
N ALA A 40 2.46 2.09 -10.72
CA ALA A 40 1.15 2.07 -11.36
C ALA A 40 0.22 3.19 -10.86
N LEU A 41 0.44 3.69 -9.64
CA LEU A 41 -0.40 4.72 -9.02
C LEU A 41 0.20 6.11 -9.18
N ASP A 42 -0.67 7.08 -9.46
CA ASP A 42 -0.34 8.50 -9.35
C ASP A 42 -0.52 9.00 -7.90
N SER A 43 -0.31 10.30 -7.67
CA SER A 43 -0.42 10.86 -6.31
C SER A 43 -1.83 10.82 -5.73
N LEU A 44 -2.89 10.84 -6.55
CA LEU A 44 -4.28 10.81 -6.07
C LEU A 44 -4.74 9.37 -5.79
N ALA A 45 -4.40 8.45 -6.68
CA ALA A 45 -4.64 7.03 -6.50
C ALA A 45 -3.87 6.49 -5.29
N LEU A 46 -2.64 6.97 -5.06
CA LEU A 46 -1.88 6.62 -3.85
C LEU A 46 -2.59 7.08 -2.57
N VAL A 47 -3.14 8.29 -2.54
CA VAL A 47 -3.87 8.78 -1.36
C VAL A 47 -5.11 7.93 -1.11
N SER A 48 -5.81 7.52 -2.17
CA SER A 48 -6.99 6.64 -2.07
C SER A 48 -6.59 5.28 -1.50
N LEU A 49 -5.56 4.65 -2.08
CA LEU A 49 -4.99 3.40 -1.55
C LEU A 49 -4.64 3.51 -0.06
N ILE A 50 -4.00 4.61 0.34
CA ILE A 50 -3.61 4.81 1.74
C ILE A 50 -4.82 4.81 2.65
N SER A 51 -5.87 5.57 2.30
CA SER A 51 -7.10 5.63 3.10
C SER A 51 -7.78 4.27 3.19
N ASP A 52 -7.87 3.53 2.08
CA ASP A 52 -8.47 2.19 2.06
C ASP A 52 -7.68 1.21 2.93
N LEU A 53 -6.34 1.27 2.88
CA LEU A 53 -5.49 0.42 3.70
C LEU A 53 -5.60 0.75 5.19
N GLU A 54 -5.67 2.03 5.56
CA GLU A 54 -5.85 2.44 6.97
C GLU A 54 -7.17 1.90 7.55
N GLU A 55 -8.26 2.00 6.78
CA GLU A 55 -9.57 1.46 7.15
C GLU A 55 -9.54 -0.08 7.26
N GLU A 56 -9.01 -0.77 6.25
CA GLU A 56 -8.89 -2.24 6.25
C GLU A 56 -8.01 -2.76 7.39
N ILE A 57 -6.94 -2.05 7.73
CA ILE A 57 -6.06 -2.41 8.84
C ILE A 57 -6.79 -2.23 10.17
N HIS A 58 -7.51 -1.13 10.34
CA HIS A 58 -8.34 -0.91 11.52
C HIS A 58 -9.38 -2.03 11.66
N ASP A 59 -10.09 -2.37 10.60
CA ASP A 59 -11.15 -3.37 10.63
C ASP A 59 -10.63 -4.81 10.85
N LYS A 60 -9.49 -5.16 10.26
CA LYS A 60 -8.91 -6.51 10.37
C LYS A 60 -8.03 -6.71 11.60
N PHE A 61 -7.38 -5.66 12.11
CA PHE A 61 -6.41 -5.76 13.21
C PHE A 61 -6.78 -4.96 14.46
N ASP A 62 -7.85 -4.16 14.46
CA ASP A 62 -8.24 -3.25 15.55
C ASP A 62 -7.09 -2.28 15.89
N LYS A 63 -6.46 -1.74 14.84
CA LYS A 63 -5.28 -0.87 14.92
C LYS A 63 -5.47 0.39 14.08
N ASP A 64 -5.47 1.53 14.76
CA ASP A 64 -5.33 2.84 14.10
C ASP A 64 -3.87 3.05 13.69
N VAL A 65 -3.61 3.02 12.38
CA VAL A 65 -2.30 3.35 11.80
C VAL A 65 -2.41 4.60 10.93
N THR A 66 -1.30 5.31 10.76
CA THR A 66 -1.20 6.45 9.84
C THR A 66 -0.07 6.17 8.86
N LEU A 67 -0.43 5.84 7.63
CA LEU A 67 0.52 5.56 6.55
C LEU A 67 1.05 6.86 5.95
N ALA A 68 0.20 7.87 5.80
CA ALA A 68 0.56 9.18 5.23
C ALA A 68 1.28 10.12 6.23
N ASP A 69 2.19 9.61 7.07
CA ASP A 69 3.04 10.47 7.91
C ASP A 69 4.05 11.23 7.02
N GLU A 70 4.34 12.50 7.34
CA GLU A 70 5.38 13.32 6.71
C GLU A 70 6.72 12.57 6.57
N LYS A 71 7.04 11.68 7.51
CA LYS A 71 8.22 10.81 7.45
C LYS A 71 8.14 9.78 6.34
N ALA A 72 6.99 9.14 6.10
CA ALA A 72 6.84 8.15 5.03
C ALA A 72 7.05 8.80 3.66
N MET A 73 6.54 10.02 3.48
CA MET A 73 6.60 10.78 2.23
C MET A 73 7.96 11.43 1.95
N SER A 74 8.75 11.74 2.99
CA SER A 74 10.07 12.40 2.86
C SER A 74 11.27 11.45 2.96
N GLN A 75 11.05 10.17 3.25
CA GLN A 75 12.13 9.19 3.36
C GLN A 75 12.73 8.85 1.99
N ARG A 76 14.08 8.76 1.94
CA ARG A 76 14.82 8.38 0.72
C ARG A 76 14.40 7.03 0.13
N ARG A 77 13.86 6.13 0.94
CA ARG A 77 13.24 4.89 0.52
C ARG A 77 11.77 4.96 0.92
N SER A 78 10.92 5.35 -0.03
CA SER A 78 9.49 5.44 0.20
C SER A 78 8.91 4.06 0.48
N PRO A 79 8.11 3.88 1.55
CA PRO A 79 7.42 2.62 1.81
C PRO A 79 6.40 2.30 0.71
N PHE A 80 5.94 3.31 -0.03
CA PHE A 80 5.00 3.17 -1.14
C PHE A 80 5.65 2.78 -2.47
N SER A 81 6.93 2.39 -2.47
CA SER A 81 7.64 2.05 -3.71
C SER A 81 7.24 0.69 -4.29
N SER A 82 6.95 -0.31 -3.45
CA SER A 82 6.50 -1.64 -3.86
C SER A 82 5.63 -2.28 -2.79
N VAL A 83 4.88 -3.31 -3.17
CA VAL A 83 4.04 -4.10 -2.25
C VAL A 83 4.87 -4.64 -1.07
N GLU A 84 6.06 -5.18 -1.33
CA GLU A 84 6.96 -5.67 -0.27
C GLU A 84 7.34 -4.56 0.72
N SER A 85 7.73 -3.38 0.22
CA SER A 85 8.15 -2.26 1.07
C SER A 85 6.98 -1.73 1.91
N LEU A 86 5.79 -1.68 1.32
CA LEU A 86 4.57 -1.22 2.00
C LEU A 86 4.13 -2.22 3.07
N THR A 87 4.23 -3.51 2.77
CA THR A 87 3.93 -4.60 3.71
C THR A 87 4.83 -4.51 4.94
N GLU A 88 6.14 -4.32 4.74
CA GLU A 88 7.11 -4.16 5.83
C GLU A 88 6.84 -2.92 6.67
N TYR A 89 6.42 -1.83 6.03
CA TYR A 89 6.11 -0.59 6.73
C TYR A 89 4.85 -0.71 7.59
N ILE A 90 3.76 -1.27 7.04
CA ILE A 90 2.53 -1.52 7.80
C ILE A 90 2.79 -2.49 8.95
N GLU A 91 3.56 -3.55 8.73
CA GLU A 91 3.92 -4.50 9.78
C GLU A 91 4.67 -3.80 10.93
N MET A 92 5.58 -2.88 10.60
CA MET A 92 6.29 -2.08 11.60
C MET A 92 5.35 -1.18 12.40
N LEU A 93 4.33 -0.59 11.77
CA LEU A 93 3.35 0.27 12.45
C LEU A 93 2.40 -0.51 13.36
N ILE A 94 2.00 -1.71 12.96
CA ILE A 94 1.08 -2.57 13.73
C ILE A 94 1.77 -3.14 14.99
N ILE A 95 3.04 -3.52 14.86
CA ILE A 95 3.84 -4.12 15.95
C ILE A 95 4.46 -3.05 16.85
N GLY A 96 4.70 -1.85 16.31
CA GLY A 96 5.40 -0.74 16.97
C GLY A 96 4.68 -0.07 18.12
#